data_AF-A0A534C4Z4-F1
#
_entry.id   AF-A0A534C4Z4-F1
#
_cell.length_a   1.000
_cell.length_b   1.000
_cell.length_c   1.000
_cell.angle_alpha   90.00
_cell.angle_beta   90.00
_cell.angle_gamma   90.00
#
_symmetry.space_group_name_H-M   'P 1'
#
loop_
_entity.id
_entity.type
_entity.pdbx_description
1 polymer ?
#
loop_
_entity_poly.entity_id
_entity_poly.type
_entity_poly.pdbx_seq_one_letter_code
_entity_poly.pdbx_strand_id
1 'polypeptide(L)'
;MATPQQKLADSLEALEALQKRSVVAVRSSDLSRIHRERLVKGGFLQEVMKGWYIPSRPDGARRESTIWYASFWDFCSGYLTVRFDQAWSLSPEQSLFIHTGNWAVPRQLLVRSPRARNKVTALAHDTSLLEIRAPLASEGRVVILDGLRLFSLPAALVAVGPRLFTRNVTEARTALTMVRDASEVLTILLSGGHSVVAGRLAGAFRNIGRNKIADEIIQSMRAAGYDVRESDPFDSPASFAHPPRALSPYVIRMGLSWQQMRESVLQTFPKAPGIPKDTPAYLKTVDEIYVEDAYHSLSIEGYRVSRELIERIRSGAWDPDGDSADRQGRDALAAKGYFEAFTVVKGSVRHVLNGANAGDVFERDHGAWYRALFAPGVSAGILSAADLAGYRSGQVYIVRSRHVPPKPEAVRDTMPELIELLRAEPDAGVRAVLGHFMFVYIHPYMDGNGRMGRFLMNLGLASGGYPWTVVPVERRHNYLKALEAASVGQDVRPFSEFLGGLVKDRQKAAGKKARTIAKRAPRRTA
;
A
#
# COMPACT_ATOMS: atom_id res chain seq x y z
N MET A 1 21.65 -46.55 -0.18
CA MET A 1 21.57 -45.27 -0.94
C MET A 1 20.57 -44.35 -0.25
N ALA A 2 20.88 -43.04 -0.13
CA ALA A 2 19.95 -42.08 0.47
C ALA A 2 18.64 -41.94 -0.33
N THR A 3 17.52 -41.86 0.38
CA THR A 3 16.18 -41.71 -0.22
C THR A 3 16.02 -40.32 -0.88
N PRO A 4 15.07 -40.14 -1.81
CA PRO A 4 14.77 -38.82 -2.37
C PRO A 4 14.44 -37.75 -1.31
N GLN A 5 13.80 -38.15 -0.21
CA GLN A 5 13.47 -37.27 0.92
C GLN A 5 14.71 -36.85 1.71
N GLN A 6 15.61 -37.78 2.02
CA GLN A 6 16.88 -37.48 2.69
C GLN A 6 17.75 -36.54 1.86
N LYS A 7 17.79 -36.77 0.54
CA LYS A 7 18.48 -35.89 -0.43
C LYS A 7 17.87 -34.48 -0.45
N LEU A 8 16.53 -34.35 -0.39
CA LEU A 8 15.90 -33.04 -0.33
C LEU A 8 16.19 -32.33 0.99
N ALA A 9 16.11 -33.03 2.12
CA ALA A 9 16.44 -32.50 3.45
C ALA A 9 17.86 -31.92 3.50
N ASP A 10 18.85 -32.68 3.03
CA ASP A 10 20.25 -32.24 2.90
C ASP A 10 20.40 -30.97 2.05
N SER A 11 19.59 -30.80 0.99
CA SER A 11 19.62 -29.55 0.19
C SER A 11 18.90 -28.39 0.87
N LEU A 12 17.88 -28.67 1.67
CA LEU A 12 17.19 -27.66 2.47
C LEU A 12 18.10 -27.15 3.60
N GLU A 13 18.88 -28.01 4.23
CA GLU A 13 19.89 -27.61 5.23
C GLU A 13 20.94 -26.67 4.61
N ALA A 14 21.43 -26.98 3.41
CA ALA A 14 22.34 -26.10 2.68
C ALA A 14 21.72 -24.73 2.36
N LEU A 15 20.44 -24.69 1.98
CA LEU A 15 19.71 -23.44 1.75
C LEU A 15 19.48 -22.67 3.05
N GLU A 16 19.09 -23.37 4.14
CA GLU A 16 18.86 -22.79 5.45
C GLU A 16 20.13 -22.12 6.00
N ALA A 17 21.30 -22.72 5.79
CA ALA A 17 22.58 -22.13 6.17
C ALA A 17 22.84 -20.77 5.49
N LEU A 18 22.42 -20.60 4.23
CA LEU A 18 22.48 -19.31 3.53
C LEU A 18 21.45 -18.32 4.11
N GLN A 19 20.23 -18.78 4.38
CA GLN A 19 19.16 -17.94 4.93
C GLN A 19 19.46 -17.45 6.35
N LYS A 20 20.11 -18.27 7.19
CA LYS A 20 20.59 -17.88 8.54
C LYS A 20 21.61 -16.75 8.50
N ARG A 21 22.29 -16.57 7.36
CA ARG A 21 23.22 -15.47 7.10
C ARG A 21 22.55 -14.30 6.36
N SER A 22 21.22 -14.29 6.29
CA SER A 22 20.40 -13.30 5.58
C SER A 22 20.74 -13.18 4.09
N VAL A 23 21.24 -14.25 3.46
CA VAL A 23 21.56 -14.27 2.03
C VAL A 23 20.27 -14.47 1.23
N VAL A 24 19.77 -13.40 0.61
CA VAL A 24 18.64 -13.45 -0.32
C VAL A 24 19.10 -13.62 -1.77
N ALA A 25 20.19 -12.95 -2.17
CA ALA A 25 20.79 -13.10 -3.49
C ALA A 25 21.75 -14.30 -3.53
N VAL A 26 21.24 -15.47 -3.94
CA VAL A 26 22.00 -16.72 -3.97
C VAL A 26 22.68 -16.89 -5.34
N ARG A 27 24.02 -17.00 -5.36
CA ARG A 27 24.77 -17.26 -6.60
C ARG A 27 24.76 -18.74 -6.93
N SER A 28 24.93 -19.06 -8.21
CA SER A 28 25.13 -20.45 -8.65
C SER A 28 26.33 -21.13 -7.98
N SER A 29 27.34 -20.35 -7.54
CA SER A 29 28.52 -20.83 -6.82
C SER A 29 28.30 -21.05 -5.33
N ASP A 30 27.24 -20.51 -4.74
CA ASP A 30 26.97 -20.63 -3.30
C ASP A 30 26.35 -21.99 -2.94
N LEU A 31 25.87 -22.73 -3.93
CA LEU A 31 25.30 -24.08 -3.80
C LEU A 31 25.88 -25.02 -4.86
N SER A 32 26.15 -26.27 -4.47
CA SER A 32 26.53 -27.31 -5.44
C SER A 32 25.46 -27.45 -6.51
N ARG A 33 25.86 -27.88 -7.73
CA ARG A 33 24.92 -28.11 -8.84
C ARG A 33 23.77 -29.03 -8.43
N ILE A 34 24.08 -30.07 -7.66
CA ILE A 34 23.12 -31.07 -7.19
C ILE A 34 22.08 -30.45 -6.24
N HIS A 35 22.50 -29.67 -5.25
CA HIS A 35 21.57 -29.00 -4.33
C HIS A 35 20.70 -27.99 -5.09
N ARG A 36 21.30 -27.19 -5.96
CA ARG A 36 20.60 -26.16 -6.73
C ARG A 36 19.51 -26.76 -7.62
N GLU A 37 19.84 -27.77 -8.43
CA GLU A 37 18.85 -28.43 -9.31
C GLU A 37 17.70 -29.06 -8.50
N ARG A 38 18.01 -29.64 -7.34
CA ARG A 38 17.01 -30.24 -6.44
C ARG A 38 16.08 -29.19 -5.82
N LEU A 39 16.62 -28.08 -5.35
CA LEU A 39 15.86 -26.98 -4.74
C LEU A 39 14.99 -26.26 -5.77
N VAL A 40 15.50 -26.02 -6.98
CA VAL A 40 14.72 -25.44 -8.08
C VAL A 40 13.58 -26.37 -8.47
N LYS A 41 13.87 -27.67 -8.66
CA LYS A 41 12.82 -28.67 -8.95
C LYS A 41 11.77 -28.77 -7.84
N GLY A 42 12.19 -28.59 -6.59
CA GLY A 42 11.30 -28.58 -5.43
C GLY A 42 10.56 -27.26 -5.19
N GLY A 43 10.83 -26.20 -5.97
CA GLY A 43 10.20 -24.88 -5.79
C GLY A 43 10.70 -24.10 -4.57
N PHE A 44 11.83 -24.50 -3.97
CA PHE A 44 12.47 -23.80 -2.84
C PHE A 44 13.49 -22.75 -3.28
N LEU A 45 13.83 -22.74 -4.57
CA LEU A 45 14.75 -21.78 -5.15
C LEU A 45 14.23 -21.34 -6.54
N GLN A 46 14.22 -20.04 -6.80
CA GLN A 46 13.76 -19.47 -8.07
C GLN A 46 14.90 -18.70 -8.74
N GLU A 47 15.16 -18.98 -10.02
CA GLU A 47 16.12 -18.19 -10.82
C GLU A 47 15.50 -16.85 -11.19
N VAL A 48 16.19 -15.75 -10.90
CA VAL A 48 15.71 -14.38 -11.16
C VAL A 48 16.53 -13.65 -12.22
N MET A 49 17.77 -14.09 -12.43
CA MET A 49 18.61 -13.76 -13.57
C MET A 49 19.66 -14.87 -13.74
N LYS A 50 20.26 -14.98 -14.92
CA LYS A 50 21.22 -16.06 -15.23
C LYS A 50 22.28 -16.22 -14.13
N GLY A 51 22.27 -17.36 -13.45
CA GLY A 51 23.23 -17.71 -12.40
C GLY A 51 22.95 -17.09 -11.02
N TRP A 52 21.79 -16.47 -10.83
CA TRP A 52 21.35 -15.88 -9.57
C TRP A 52 19.92 -16.26 -9.23
N TYR A 53 19.72 -16.55 -7.96
CA TYR A 53 18.51 -17.15 -7.44
C TYR A 53 18.05 -16.42 -6.17
N ILE A 54 16.77 -16.59 -5.85
CA ILE A 54 16.20 -16.23 -4.55
C ILE A 54 15.55 -17.46 -3.91
N PRO A 55 15.57 -17.57 -2.57
CA PRO A 55 14.77 -18.56 -1.87
C PRO A 55 13.26 -18.38 -2.16
N SER A 56 12.54 -19.48 -2.29
CA SER A 56 11.09 -19.50 -2.56
C SER A 56 10.39 -20.59 -1.75
N ARG A 57 9.07 -20.70 -1.87
CA ARG A 57 8.26 -21.76 -1.24
C ARG A 57 7.53 -22.57 -2.32
N PRO A 58 7.39 -23.91 -2.17
CA PRO A 58 6.81 -24.79 -3.19
C PRO A 58 5.36 -24.45 -3.58
N ASP A 59 4.57 -23.93 -2.63
CA ASP A 59 3.18 -23.48 -2.86
C ASP A 59 3.09 -22.18 -3.69
N GLY A 60 4.25 -21.66 -4.13
CA GLY A 60 4.47 -20.34 -4.70
C GLY A 60 4.07 -20.15 -6.15
N ALA A 61 3.72 -21.19 -6.92
CA ALA A 61 3.39 -21.05 -8.36
C ALA A 61 2.24 -20.05 -8.62
N ARG A 62 1.33 -19.84 -7.65
CA ARG A 62 0.26 -18.82 -7.74
C ARG A 62 0.69 -17.40 -7.28
N ARG A 63 1.86 -17.26 -6.66
CA ARG A 63 2.37 -16.05 -5.97
C ARG A 63 3.79 -15.64 -6.39
N GLU A 64 4.35 -16.17 -7.48
CA GLU A 64 5.74 -15.95 -7.92
C GLU A 64 6.18 -14.48 -7.92
N SER A 65 5.36 -13.57 -8.46
CA SER A 65 5.66 -12.14 -8.46
C SER A 65 5.73 -11.53 -7.07
N THR A 66 4.95 -12.04 -6.11
CA THR A 66 4.99 -11.60 -4.71
C THR A 66 6.30 -11.98 -4.05
N ILE A 67 6.79 -13.20 -4.32
CA ILE A 67 8.08 -13.67 -3.79
C ILE A 67 9.20 -12.81 -4.36
N TRP A 68 9.16 -12.52 -5.66
CA TRP A 68 10.12 -11.62 -6.28
C TRP A 68 10.09 -10.21 -5.68
N TYR A 69 8.91 -9.58 -5.60
CA TYR A 69 8.81 -8.22 -5.07
C TYR A 69 9.18 -8.14 -3.59
N ALA A 70 8.88 -9.19 -2.81
CA ALA A 70 9.30 -9.29 -1.41
C ALA A 70 10.82 -9.37 -1.24
N SER A 71 11.49 -10.05 -2.18
CA SER A 71 12.94 -10.24 -2.17
C SER A 71 13.69 -9.17 -2.97
N PHE A 72 13.00 -8.27 -3.67
CA PHE A 72 13.60 -7.40 -4.69
C PHE A 72 14.73 -6.53 -4.14
N TRP A 73 14.48 -5.84 -3.02
CA TRP A 73 15.43 -4.90 -2.43
C TRP A 73 16.63 -5.63 -1.82
N ASP A 74 16.39 -6.72 -1.09
CA ASP A 74 17.46 -7.55 -0.51
C ASP A 74 18.29 -8.23 -1.62
N PHE A 75 17.64 -8.68 -2.69
CA PHE A 75 18.32 -9.22 -3.87
C PHE A 75 19.23 -8.15 -4.50
N CYS A 76 18.71 -6.95 -4.76
CA CYS A 76 19.50 -5.87 -5.35
C CYS A 76 20.67 -5.47 -4.45
N SER A 77 20.45 -5.36 -3.15
CA SER A 77 21.49 -5.09 -2.15
C SER A 77 22.62 -6.13 -2.21
N GLY A 78 22.28 -7.42 -2.15
CA GLY A 78 23.25 -8.51 -2.22
C GLY A 78 23.97 -8.60 -3.57
N TYR A 79 23.22 -8.54 -4.67
CA TYR A 79 23.75 -8.59 -6.03
C TYR A 79 24.75 -7.45 -6.30
N LEU A 80 24.37 -6.21 -5.98
CA LEU A 80 25.18 -5.03 -6.24
C LEU A 80 26.42 -5.00 -5.34
N THR A 81 26.32 -5.47 -4.10
CA THR A 81 27.46 -5.59 -3.18
C THR A 81 28.47 -6.62 -3.67
N VAL A 82 28.03 -7.79 -4.15
CA VAL A 82 28.98 -8.75 -4.76
C VAL A 82 29.63 -8.16 -6.01
N ARG A 83 28.87 -7.41 -6.81
CA ARG A 83 29.31 -6.91 -8.10
C ARG A 83 30.24 -5.70 -8.00
N PHE A 84 29.97 -4.81 -7.05
CA PHE A 84 30.63 -3.51 -6.94
C PHE A 84 31.19 -3.23 -5.55
N ASP A 85 31.17 -4.19 -4.62
CA ASP A 85 31.57 -4.00 -3.23
C ASP A 85 30.89 -2.76 -2.63
N GLN A 86 31.64 -1.76 -2.14
CA GLN A 86 31.09 -0.50 -1.64
C GLN A 86 30.97 0.59 -2.73
N ALA A 87 31.43 0.30 -3.94
CA ALA A 87 31.53 1.25 -5.04
C ALA A 87 30.24 1.38 -5.87
N TRP A 88 29.07 1.40 -5.21
CA TRP A 88 27.77 1.61 -5.87
C TRP A 88 26.81 2.43 -5.00
N SER A 89 25.80 2.99 -5.63
CA SER A 89 24.64 3.60 -4.98
C SER A 89 23.41 3.55 -5.91
N LEU A 90 22.22 3.64 -5.35
CA LEU A 90 21.02 3.94 -6.14
C LEU A 90 21.08 5.38 -6.68
N SER A 91 20.30 5.68 -7.72
CA SER A 91 20.24 7.05 -8.24
C SER A 91 19.72 8.04 -7.19
N PRO A 92 19.99 9.36 -7.37
CA PRO A 92 19.41 10.40 -6.51
C PRO A 92 17.88 10.30 -6.42
N GLU A 93 17.20 10.06 -7.53
CA GLU A 93 15.74 9.94 -7.59
C GLU A 93 15.24 8.75 -6.76
N GLN A 94 15.83 7.56 -6.95
CA GLN A 94 15.43 6.37 -6.20
C GLN A 94 15.76 6.51 -4.71
N SER A 95 16.86 7.20 -4.38
CA SER A 95 17.22 7.50 -2.99
C SER A 95 16.16 8.39 -2.34
N LEU A 96 15.65 9.43 -3.02
CA LEU A 96 14.55 10.26 -2.51
C LEU A 96 13.26 9.46 -2.30
N PHE A 97 12.92 8.56 -3.23
CA PHE A 97 11.73 7.72 -3.08
C PHE A 97 11.80 6.88 -1.79
N ILE A 98 12.95 6.27 -1.53
CA ILE A 98 13.15 5.47 -0.31
C ILE A 98 13.10 6.35 0.95
N HIS A 99 13.78 7.50 0.97
CA HIS A 99 13.74 8.43 2.13
C HIS A 99 12.32 8.91 2.45
N THR A 100 11.50 9.09 1.43
CA THR A 100 10.11 9.56 1.56
C THR A 100 9.10 8.42 1.80
N GLY A 101 9.59 7.20 2.03
CA GLY A 101 8.78 6.03 2.35
C GLY A 101 8.13 5.34 1.14
N ASN A 102 8.51 5.69 -0.08
CA ASN A 102 8.08 5.01 -1.30
C ASN A 102 9.03 3.85 -1.65
N TRP A 103 8.63 2.65 -1.24
CA TRP A 103 9.34 1.40 -1.47
C TRP A 103 8.83 0.59 -2.67
N ALA A 104 7.97 1.19 -3.51
CA ALA A 104 7.41 0.49 -4.65
C ALA A 104 8.51 -0.01 -5.59
N VAL A 105 8.40 -1.26 -6.03
CA VAL A 105 9.40 -1.89 -6.90
C VAL A 105 9.36 -1.21 -8.29
N PRO A 106 10.48 -0.60 -8.74
CA PRO A 106 10.52 0.05 -10.05
C PRO A 106 10.59 -0.99 -11.17
N ARG A 107 10.05 -0.66 -12.35
CA ARG A 107 10.24 -1.47 -13.58
C ARG A 107 11.70 -1.51 -14.02
N GLN A 108 12.43 -0.44 -13.75
CA GLN A 108 13.87 -0.37 -13.98
C GLN A 108 14.52 0.36 -12.81
N LEU A 109 15.39 -0.34 -12.08
CA LEU A 109 16.18 0.22 -11.00
C LEU A 109 17.46 0.84 -11.56
N LEU A 110 17.66 2.13 -11.30
CA LEU A 110 18.83 2.86 -11.75
C LEU A 110 19.93 2.82 -10.68
N VAL A 111 21.10 2.32 -11.06
CA VAL A 111 22.26 2.14 -10.15
C VAL A 111 23.46 2.87 -10.71
N ARG A 112 24.17 3.61 -9.86
CA ARG A 112 25.42 4.29 -10.18
C ARG A 112 26.60 3.52 -9.63
N SER A 113 27.62 3.32 -10.46
CA SER A 113 28.93 2.84 -10.01
C SER A 113 30.03 3.36 -10.94
N PRO A 114 31.21 3.77 -10.43
CA PRO A 114 32.36 4.08 -11.27
C PRO A 114 32.79 2.89 -12.14
N ARG A 115 32.47 1.66 -11.69
CA ARG A 115 32.80 0.39 -12.36
C ARG A 115 31.66 -0.15 -13.24
N ALA A 116 30.56 0.57 -13.38
CA ALA A 116 29.43 0.14 -14.20
C ALA A 116 29.77 0.11 -15.70
N ARG A 117 28.96 -0.66 -16.44
CA ARG A 117 29.12 -0.91 -17.87
C ARG A 117 28.04 -0.28 -18.76
N ASN A 118 27.20 0.61 -18.22
CA ASN A 118 26.10 1.24 -18.98
C ASN A 118 25.16 0.19 -19.60
N LYS A 119 24.77 -0.82 -18.80
CA LYS A 119 24.03 -1.99 -19.29
C LYS A 119 22.72 -2.18 -18.53
N VAL A 120 21.68 -2.54 -19.28
CA VAL A 120 20.42 -3.07 -18.74
C VAL A 120 20.55 -4.58 -18.53
N THR A 121 20.23 -5.03 -17.32
CA THR A 121 20.13 -6.44 -16.94
C THR A 121 18.67 -6.74 -16.62
N ALA A 122 18.06 -7.64 -17.38
CA ALA A 122 16.71 -8.11 -17.11
C ALA A 122 16.69 -8.94 -15.82
N LEU A 123 15.63 -8.75 -15.03
CA LEU A 123 15.33 -9.49 -13.80
C LEU A 123 13.93 -10.13 -13.95
N ALA A 124 13.46 -10.83 -12.92
CA ALA A 124 12.14 -11.47 -12.94
C ALA A 124 10.98 -10.45 -13.04
N HIS A 125 9.82 -10.92 -13.51
CA HIS A 125 8.54 -10.19 -13.55
C HIS A 125 8.62 -8.78 -14.15
N ASP A 126 9.22 -8.66 -15.35
CA ASP A 126 9.34 -7.41 -16.11
C ASP A 126 9.97 -6.26 -15.30
N THR A 127 10.95 -6.62 -14.46
CA THR A 127 11.83 -5.67 -13.79
C THR A 127 13.23 -5.74 -14.39
N SER A 128 14.01 -4.69 -14.22
CA SER A 128 15.37 -4.63 -14.75
C SER A 128 16.25 -3.74 -13.89
N LEU A 129 17.57 -3.89 -14.06
CA LEU A 129 18.58 -3.04 -13.44
C LEU A 129 19.36 -2.33 -14.55
N LEU A 130 19.43 -1.01 -14.49
CA LEU A 130 20.27 -0.20 -15.37
C LEU A 130 21.48 0.32 -14.58
N GLU A 131 22.65 -0.24 -14.88
CA GLU A 131 23.92 0.19 -14.30
C GLU A 131 24.49 1.35 -15.11
N ILE A 132 24.72 2.50 -14.50
CA ILE A 132 25.31 3.68 -15.13
C ILE A 132 26.68 3.97 -14.53
N ARG A 133 27.66 4.17 -15.42
CA ARG A 133 28.99 4.65 -15.07
C ARG A 133 28.91 6.11 -14.67
N ALA A 134 28.97 6.35 -13.37
CA ALA A 134 28.91 7.68 -12.78
C ALA A 134 29.72 7.70 -11.49
N PRO A 135 30.29 8.86 -11.11
CA PRO A 135 30.87 9.03 -9.78
C PRO A 135 29.79 8.82 -8.70
N LEU A 136 30.22 8.34 -7.55
CA LEU A 136 29.37 8.27 -6.36
C LEU A 136 29.24 9.67 -5.73
N ALA A 137 28.28 9.82 -4.82
CA ALA A 137 28.29 10.97 -3.94
C ALA A 137 29.64 11.04 -3.17
N SER A 138 30.12 12.25 -2.91
CA SER A 138 31.33 12.43 -2.09
C SER A 138 31.17 11.80 -0.71
N GLU A 139 32.29 11.49 -0.05
CA GLU A 139 32.29 10.92 1.29
C GLU A 139 31.42 11.74 2.27
N GLY A 140 30.74 11.04 3.19
CA GLY A 140 29.76 11.63 4.10
C GLY A 140 28.38 11.93 3.50
N ARG A 141 28.17 11.72 2.19
CA ARG A 141 26.88 11.98 1.52
C ARG A 141 26.14 10.71 1.10
N VAL A 142 26.62 9.54 1.52
CA VAL A 142 26.00 8.23 1.31
C VAL A 142 25.39 7.74 2.61
N VAL A 143 24.15 7.24 2.55
CA VAL A 143 23.45 6.61 3.67
C VAL A 143 23.22 5.14 3.33
N ILE A 144 23.38 4.25 4.31
CA ILE A 144 23.04 2.84 4.16
C ILE A 144 21.71 2.59 4.86
N LEU A 145 20.73 2.06 4.13
CA LEU A 145 19.42 1.70 4.65
C LEU A 145 19.05 0.30 4.14
N ASP A 146 18.81 -0.65 5.04
CA ASP A 146 18.55 -2.06 4.70
C ASP A 146 19.58 -2.65 3.71
N GLY A 147 20.86 -2.29 3.90
CA GLY A 147 21.97 -2.69 3.01
C GLY A 147 22.02 -1.94 1.66
N LEU A 148 21.00 -1.16 1.30
CA LEU A 148 21.01 -0.31 0.13
C LEU A 148 21.88 0.93 0.35
N ARG A 149 22.74 1.24 -0.62
CA ARG A 149 23.58 2.45 -0.61
C ARG A 149 22.84 3.58 -1.32
N LEU A 150 22.47 4.61 -0.59
CA LEU A 150 21.63 5.72 -1.04
C LEU A 150 22.38 7.04 -0.99
N PHE A 151 21.99 8.00 -1.81
CA PHE A 151 22.32 9.40 -1.53
C PHE A 151 21.62 9.82 -0.23
N SER A 152 22.29 10.57 0.64
CA SER A 152 21.62 11.26 1.75
C SER A 152 20.48 12.14 1.22
N LEU A 153 19.44 12.40 2.02
CA LEU A 153 18.30 13.21 1.59
C LEU A 153 18.73 14.57 0.98
N PRO A 154 19.62 15.37 1.62
CA PRO A 154 20.07 16.64 1.04
C PRO A 154 20.88 16.46 -0.24
N ALA A 155 21.77 15.46 -0.29
CA ALA A 155 22.57 15.18 -1.49
C ALA A 155 21.70 14.74 -2.66
N ALA A 156 20.65 13.96 -2.39
CA ALA A 156 19.70 13.52 -3.37
C ALA A 156 18.89 14.72 -3.91
N LEU A 157 18.37 15.60 -3.03
CA LEU A 157 17.66 16.83 -3.42
C LEU A 157 18.50 17.76 -4.32
N VAL A 158 19.79 17.88 -4.05
CA VAL A 158 20.71 18.67 -4.88
C VAL A 158 20.99 17.98 -6.23
N ALA A 159 21.07 16.65 -6.25
CA ALA A 159 21.48 15.89 -7.43
C ALA A 159 20.33 15.52 -8.40
N VAL A 160 19.07 15.60 -7.98
CA VAL A 160 17.91 15.28 -8.85
C VAL A 160 17.65 16.36 -9.91
N GLY A 161 17.14 15.92 -11.06
CA GLY A 161 16.71 16.82 -12.14
C GLY A 161 15.39 17.56 -11.85
N PRO A 162 15.12 18.69 -12.53
CA PRO A 162 13.92 19.50 -12.31
C PRO A 162 12.61 18.74 -12.62
N ARG A 163 12.64 17.76 -13.53
CA ARG A 163 11.46 16.95 -13.89
C ARG A 163 10.91 16.11 -12.72
N LEU A 164 11.70 15.87 -11.67
CA LEU A 164 11.21 15.17 -10.48
C LEU A 164 10.08 15.97 -9.80
N PHE A 165 10.20 17.29 -9.74
CA PHE A 165 9.27 18.16 -9.01
C PHE A 165 7.89 18.22 -9.66
N THR A 166 7.79 17.94 -10.97
CA THR A 166 6.51 17.88 -11.69
C THR A 166 5.97 16.46 -11.86
N ARG A 167 6.85 15.46 -12.02
CA ARG A 167 6.42 14.05 -12.19
C ARG A 167 6.17 13.32 -10.87
N ASN A 168 6.85 13.72 -9.80
CA ASN A 168 6.83 13.08 -8.48
C ASN A 168 6.64 14.16 -7.41
N VAL A 169 5.59 14.96 -7.58
CA VAL A 169 5.26 16.11 -6.73
C VAL A 169 5.23 15.71 -5.25
N THR A 170 4.60 14.58 -4.95
CA THR A 170 4.43 14.09 -3.59
C THR A 170 5.77 13.70 -2.95
N GLU A 171 6.63 12.95 -3.64
CA GLU A 171 7.97 12.64 -3.14
C GLU A 171 8.83 13.91 -3.00
N ALA A 172 8.79 14.82 -3.97
CA ALA A 172 9.55 16.07 -3.90
C ALA A 172 9.14 16.94 -2.71
N ARG A 173 7.83 17.16 -2.49
CA ARG A 173 7.31 17.93 -1.36
C ARG A 173 7.56 17.24 -0.01
N THR A 174 7.46 15.91 0.04
CA THR A 174 7.81 15.14 1.26
C THR A 174 9.28 15.34 1.60
N ALA A 175 10.18 15.17 0.62
CA ALA A 175 11.62 15.34 0.81
C ALA A 175 11.99 16.74 1.28
N LEU A 176 11.41 17.79 0.68
CA LEU A 176 11.63 19.17 1.11
C LEU A 176 11.11 19.41 2.54
N THR A 177 9.98 18.81 2.92
CA THR A 177 9.41 18.95 4.27
C THR A 177 10.31 18.34 5.34
N MET A 178 11.05 17.28 4.99
CA MET A 178 11.98 16.58 5.89
C MET A 178 13.28 17.36 6.15
N VAL A 179 13.63 18.35 5.31
CA VAL A 179 14.82 19.19 5.54
C VAL A 179 14.56 20.14 6.71
N ARG A 180 15.41 20.06 7.73
CA ARG A 180 15.18 20.77 9.01
C ARG A 180 15.53 22.25 8.96
N ASP A 181 16.59 22.59 8.22
CA ASP A 181 17.11 23.93 8.03
C ASP A 181 17.99 24.01 6.76
N ALA A 182 18.36 25.22 6.33
CA ALA A 182 19.08 25.43 5.08
C ALA A 182 20.49 24.82 5.08
N SER A 183 21.13 24.63 6.25
CA SER A 183 22.53 24.19 6.33
C SER A 183 22.75 22.79 5.71
N GLU A 184 21.74 21.92 5.80
CA GLU A 184 21.77 20.56 5.27
C GLU A 184 22.00 20.53 3.75
N VAL A 185 21.39 21.47 3.00
CA VAL A 185 21.57 21.59 1.55
C VAL A 185 22.66 22.59 1.17
N LEU A 186 22.82 23.67 1.96
CA LEU A 186 23.80 24.73 1.69
C LEU A 186 25.23 24.22 1.65
N THR A 187 25.58 23.31 2.57
CA THR A 187 26.91 22.70 2.60
C THR A 187 27.26 22.06 1.25
N ILE A 188 26.28 21.41 0.61
CA ILE A 188 26.47 20.73 -0.67
C ILE A 188 26.47 21.74 -1.83
N LEU A 189 25.54 22.70 -1.80
CA LEU A 189 25.42 23.73 -2.83
C LEU A 189 26.67 24.60 -2.93
N LEU A 190 27.21 25.04 -1.79
CA LEU A 190 28.39 25.92 -1.72
C LEU A 190 29.67 25.18 -2.14
N SER A 191 29.88 23.94 -1.66
CA SER A 191 31.07 23.17 -2.05
C SER A 191 31.11 22.84 -3.54
N GLY A 192 29.95 22.73 -4.20
CA GLY A 192 29.85 22.39 -5.62
C GLY A 192 29.59 23.57 -6.55
N GLY A 193 29.45 24.79 -6.03
CA GLY A 193 29.09 25.98 -6.82
C GLY A 193 27.76 25.85 -7.57
N HIS A 194 26.78 25.16 -7.00
CA HIS A 194 25.55 24.77 -7.68
C HIS A 194 24.48 25.89 -7.73
N SER A 195 24.81 27.06 -8.30
CA SER A 195 23.95 28.25 -8.29
C SER A 195 22.56 28.04 -8.90
N VAL A 196 22.46 27.35 -10.03
CA VAL A 196 21.18 27.02 -10.68
C VAL A 196 20.31 26.10 -9.80
N VAL A 197 20.94 25.11 -9.15
CA VAL A 197 20.22 24.19 -8.24
C VAL A 197 19.79 24.92 -6.98
N ALA A 198 20.61 25.83 -6.45
CA ALA A 198 20.26 26.65 -5.31
C ALA A 198 19.02 27.50 -5.60
N GLY A 199 18.96 28.17 -6.76
CA GLY A 199 17.80 28.93 -7.18
C GLY A 199 16.52 28.07 -7.33
N ARG A 200 16.67 26.85 -7.87
CA ARG A 200 15.58 25.88 -7.97
C ARG A 200 15.09 25.41 -6.60
N LEU A 201 16.00 25.04 -5.69
CA LEU A 201 15.63 24.57 -4.35
C LEU A 201 15.04 25.69 -3.51
N ALA A 202 15.53 26.93 -3.63
CA ALA A 202 14.92 28.09 -2.97
C ALA A 202 13.47 28.27 -3.42
N GLY A 203 13.20 28.26 -4.73
CA GLY A 203 11.83 28.31 -5.25
C GLY A 203 10.97 27.14 -4.76
N ALA A 204 11.52 25.92 -4.74
CA ALA A 204 10.84 24.74 -4.24
C ALA A 204 10.49 24.81 -2.75
N PHE A 205 11.40 25.33 -1.91
CA PHE A 205 11.14 25.57 -0.49
C PHE A 205 10.08 26.65 -0.30
N ARG A 206 10.11 27.71 -1.12
CA ARG A 206 9.08 28.76 -1.09
C ARG A 206 7.70 28.21 -1.47
N ASN A 207 7.63 27.32 -2.46
CA ASN A 207 6.38 26.65 -2.86
C ASN A 207 5.70 25.92 -1.69
N ILE A 208 6.50 25.31 -0.81
CA ILE A 208 6.02 24.62 0.39
C ILE A 208 5.98 25.51 1.64
N GLY A 209 6.07 26.85 1.48
CA GLY A 209 5.99 27.81 2.58
C GLY A 209 7.20 27.84 3.52
N ARG A 210 8.32 27.22 3.15
CA ARG A 210 9.58 27.25 3.91
C ARG A 210 10.43 28.48 3.52
N ASN A 211 9.84 29.67 3.61
CA ASN A 211 10.45 30.94 3.16
C ASN A 211 11.82 31.20 3.78
N LYS A 212 11.96 30.95 5.09
CA LYS A 212 13.24 31.13 5.80
C LYS A 212 14.38 30.32 5.18
N ILE A 213 14.12 29.04 4.86
CA ILE A 213 15.12 28.18 4.21
C ILE A 213 15.46 28.70 2.81
N ALA A 214 14.44 29.11 2.04
CA ALA A 214 14.64 29.67 0.71
C ALA A 214 15.52 30.93 0.75
N ASP A 215 15.22 31.86 1.65
CA ASP A 215 15.95 33.12 1.78
C ASP A 215 17.40 32.90 2.24
N GLU A 216 17.63 32.01 3.21
CA GLU A 216 18.97 31.62 3.67
C GLU A 216 19.80 31.00 2.53
N ILE A 217 19.19 30.17 1.67
CA ILE A 217 19.86 29.58 0.50
C ILE A 217 20.34 30.68 -0.45
N ILE A 218 19.44 31.60 -0.83
CA ILE A 218 19.75 32.69 -1.77
C ILE A 218 20.84 33.61 -1.19
N GLN A 219 20.69 34.03 0.06
CA GLN A 219 21.61 34.97 0.72
C GLN A 219 23.01 34.36 0.85
N SER A 220 23.11 33.11 1.32
CA SER A 220 24.41 32.45 1.53
C SER A 220 25.15 32.22 0.23
N MET A 221 24.46 31.82 -0.84
CA MET A 221 25.08 31.62 -2.15
C MET A 221 25.56 32.95 -2.75
N ARG A 222 24.78 34.03 -2.62
CA ARG A 222 25.18 35.38 -3.07
C ARG A 222 26.36 35.93 -2.28
N ALA A 223 26.37 35.72 -0.96
CA ALA A 223 27.50 36.11 -0.11
C ALA A 223 28.80 35.38 -0.48
N ALA A 224 28.70 34.15 -0.99
CA ALA A 224 29.81 33.39 -1.54
C ALA A 224 30.19 33.79 -2.99
N GLY A 225 29.57 34.83 -3.57
CA GLY A 225 29.90 35.36 -4.89
C GLY A 225 29.17 34.69 -6.07
N TYR A 226 28.19 33.83 -5.83
CA TYR A 226 27.42 33.19 -6.90
C TYR A 226 26.21 34.04 -7.33
N ASP A 227 25.95 34.14 -8.64
CA ASP A 227 24.68 34.66 -9.17
C ASP A 227 23.60 33.57 -9.06
N VAL A 228 22.59 33.83 -8.23
CA VAL A 228 21.46 32.91 -8.01
C VAL A 228 20.15 33.58 -8.39
N ARG A 229 19.46 32.94 -9.34
CA ARG A 229 18.12 33.28 -9.80
C ARG A 229 17.13 32.24 -9.28
N GLU A 230 16.17 32.68 -8.48
CA GLU A 230 15.14 31.82 -7.93
C GLU A 230 14.19 31.33 -9.04
N SER A 231 13.82 30.05 -9.00
CA SER A 231 12.87 29.45 -9.94
C SER A 231 12.09 28.36 -9.22
N ASP A 232 10.75 28.46 -9.21
CA ASP A 232 9.89 27.40 -8.69
C ASP A 232 9.84 26.23 -9.70
N PRO A 233 10.23 25.00 -9.33
CA PRO A 233 10.16 23.85 -10.23
C PRO A 233 8.80 23.13 -10.23
N PHE A 234 7.82 23.56 -9.44
CA PHE A 234 6.48 22.97 -9.40
C PHE A 234 5.51 23.68 -10.34
N ASP A 235 4.59 22.92 -10.94
CA ASP A 235 3.52 23.48 -11.79
C ASP A 235 2.33 24.04 -10.99
N SER A 236 2.31 23.84 -9.66
CA SER A 236 1.22 24.25 -8.78
C SER A 236 1.75 24.63 -7.39
N PRO A 237 1.06 25.53 -6.67
CA PRO A 237 1.36 25.80 -5.27
C PRO A 237 1.08 24.58 -4.38
N ALA A 238 1.73 24.50 -3.22
CA ALA A 238 1.38 23.48 -2.23
C ALA A 238 0.03 23.81 -1.57
N SER A 239 -0.89 22.86 -1.56
CA SER A 239 -2.24 23.04 -1.00
C SER A 239 -2.32 22.93 0.53
N PHE A 240 -1.19 22.90 1.24
CA PHE A 240 -1.14 22.50 2.65
C PHE A 240 -0.25 23.41 3.50
N ALA A 241 -0.75 23.79 4.67
CA ALA A 241 0.03 24.41 5.73
C ALA A 241 0.74 23.32 6.55
N HIS A 242 2.06 23.32 6.55
CA HIS A 242 2.87 22.26 7.15
C HIS A 242 2.70 22.23 8.68
N PRO A 243 2.48 21.05 9.28
CA PRO A 243 2.53 20.88 10.72
C PRO A 243 3.92 21.26 11.20
N PRO A 244 4.04 21.71 12.46
CA PRO A 244 5.34 21.92 13.08
C PRO A 244 6.20 20.65 13.01
N ARG A 245 7.50 20.84 13.17
CA ARG A 245 8.57 19.84 12.97
C ARG A 245 8.25 18.45 13.56
N ALA A 246 8.83 17.42 12.93
CA ALA A 246 8.87 16.02 13.36
C ALA A 246 7.63 15.16 13.07
N LEU A 247 7.20 15.11 11.80
CA LEU A 247 6.32 14.05 11.31
C LEU A 247 7.10 13.00 10.52
N SER A 248 6.70 11.75 10.71
CA SER A 248 7.14 10.61 9.92
C SER A 248 6.98 10.90 8.42
N PRO A 249 7.96 10.55 7.55
CA PRO A 249 7.85 10.77 6.11
C PRO A 249 6.58 10.12 5.52
N TYR A 250 6.15 9.00 6.10
CA TYR A 250 4.93 8.30 5.70
C TYR A 250 3.66 9.13 5.95
N VAL A 251 3.59 9.86 7.07
CA VAL A 251 2.46 10.74 7.42
C VAL A 251 2.40 11.92 6.44
N ILE A 252 3.53 12.60 6.23
CA ILE A 252 3.63 13.71 5.28
C ILE A 252 3.20 13.26 3.88
N ARG A 253 3.74 12.13 3.41
CA ARG A 253 3.42 11.57 2.09
C ARG A 253 1.94 11.21 1.97
N MET A 254 1.34 10.64 3.01
CA MET A 254 -0.07 10.26 2.99
C MET A 254 -0.99 11.48 2.96
N GLY A 255 -0.74 12.52 3.75
CA GLY A 255 -1.51 13.76 3.70
C GLY A 255 -1.43 14.45 2.33
N LEU A 256 -0.22 14.55 1.76
CA LEU A 256 -0.04 15.06 0.39
C LEU A 256 -0.76 14.22 -0.67
N SER A 257 -0.67 12.89 -0.55
CA SER A 257 -1.36 11.96 -1.46
C SER A 257 -2.87 12.10 -1.36
N TRP A 258 -3.42 12.21 -0.14
CA TRP A 258 -4.85 12.41 0.09
C TRP A 258 -5.35 13.66 -0.64
N GLN A 259 -4.69 14.80 -0.44
CA GLN A 259 -5.08 16.06 -1.07
C GLN A 259 -5.01 16.00 -2.60
N GLN A 260 -3.92 15.44 -3.15
CA GLN A 260 -3.77 15.29 -4.60
C GLN A 260 -4.88 14.39 -5.19
N MET A 261 -5.21 13.30 -4.50
CA MET A 261 -6.19 12.31 -4.95
C MET A 261 -7.63 12.76 -4.74
N ARG A 262 -7.89 13.58 -3.73
CA ARG A 262 -9.22 14.11 -3.38
C ARG A 262 -9.93 14.77 -4.55
N GLU A 263 -9.23 15.64 -5.29
CA GLU A 263 -9.80 16.33 -6.45
C GLU A 263 -10.22 15.35 -7.56
N SER A 264 -9.43 14.31 -7.78
CA SER A 264 -9.79 13.25 -8.75
C SER A 264 -11.06 12.51 -8.35
N VAL A 265 -11.27 12.27 -7.06
CA VAL A 265 -12.48 11.62 -6.56
C VAL A 265 -13.70 12.52 -6.70
N LEU A 266 -13.60 13.79 -6.31
CA LEU A 266 -14.70 14.77 -6.45
C LEU A 266 -15.18 14.92 -7.90
N GLN A 267 -14.28 14.79 -8.88
CA GLN A 267 -14.61 14.89 -10.30
C GLN A 267 -15.32 13.64 -10.86
N THR A 268 -15.10 12.46 -10.26
CA THR A 268 -15.44 11.17 -10.89
C THR A 268 -16.51 10.39 -10.13
N PHE A 269 -16.59 10.58 -8.82
CA PHE A 269 -17.52 9.87 -7.95
C PHE A 269 -18.93 10.51 -7.98
N PRO A 270 -20.02 9.72 -7.95
CA PRO A 270 -21.38 10.29 -7.88
C PRO A 270 -21.57 11.13 -6.62
N LYS A 271 -22.41 12.17 -6.69
CA LYS A 271 -22.77 12.98 -5.52
C LYS A 271 -23.57 12.18 -4.49
N ALA A 272 -23.41 12.58 -3.22
CA ALA A 272 -24.10 11.97 -2.09
C ALA A 272 -25.63 12.12 -2.21
N PRO A 273 -26.41 11.03 -2.03
CA PRO A 273 -27.87 11.11 -1.96
C PRO A 273 -28.40 11.90 -0.75
N GLY A 274 -27.59 12.03 0.30
CA GLY A 274 -28.02 12.54 1.60
C GLY A 274 -28.44 11.42 2.55
N ILE A 275 -28.27 11.65 3.85
CA ILE A 275 -28.56 10.64 4.88
C ILE A 275 -30.03 10.19 4.80
N PRO A 276 -30.32 8.88 4.76
CA PRO A 276 -31.68 8.35 4.76
C PRO A 276 -32.43 8.77 6.02
N LYS A 277 -33.72 9.11 5.88
CA LYS A 277 -34.59 9.40 7.03
C LYS A 277 -34.94 8.16 7.85
N ASP A 278 -34.92 6.98 7.22
CA ASP A 278 -35.30 5.70 7.82
C ASP A 278 -34.05 4.80 7.95
N THR A 279 -33.30 5.00 9.04
CA THR A 279 -32.14 4.18 9.39
C THR A 279 -32.49 2.68 9.47
N PRO A 280 -33.60 2.26 10.12
CA PRO A 280 -34.03 0.86 10.09
C PRO A 280 -34.19 0.28 8.68
N ALA A 281 -34.81 0.98 7.74
CA ALA A 281 -34.97 0.51 6.37
C ALA A 281 -33.63 0.39 5.62
N TYR A 282 -32.70 1.32 5.86
CA TYR A 282 -31.35 1.21 5.31
C TYR A 282 -30.65 -0.06 5.83
N LEU A 283 -30.67 -0.28 7.16
CA LEU A 283 -30.03 -1.45 7.77
C LEU A 283 -30.68 -2.77 7.35
N LYS A 284 -32.00 -2.79 7.14
CA LYS A 284 -32.69 -3.95 6.56
C LYS A 284 -32.17 -4.26 5.16
N THR A 285 -31.95 -3.24 4.34
CA THR A 285 -31.37 -3.43 2.99
C THR A 285 -29.94 -3.96 3.07
N VAL A 286 -29.15 -3.52 4.05
CA VAL A 286 -27.82 -4.08 4.33
C VAL A 286 -27.91 -5.56 4.67
N ASP A 287 -28.85 -5.97 5.53
CA ASP A 287 -29.07 -7.38 5.89
C ASP A 287 -29.50 -8.25 4.69
N GLU A 288 -30.33 -7.70 3.79
CA GLU A 288 -30.74 -8.37 2.54
C GLU A 288 -29.55 -8.60 1.59
N ILE A 289 -28.52 -7.75 1.62
CA ILE A 289 -27.34 -7.82 0.73
C ILE A 289 -26.23 -8.72 1.30
N TYR A 290 -26.26 -9.04 2.59
CA TYR A 290 -25.18 -9.75 3.29
C TYR A 290 -24.62 -10.97 2.52
N VAL A 291 -25.49 -11.84 1.99
CA VAL A 291 -25.05 -13.08 1.32
C VAL A 291 -24.24 -12.79 0.07
N GLU A 292 -24.67 -11.78 -0.70
CA GLU A 292 -23.94 -11.31 -1.87
C GLU A 292 -22.61 -10.66 -1.46
N ASP A 293 -22.63 -9.81 -0.43
CA ASP A 293 -21.45 -9.14 0.10
C ASP A 293 -20.38 -10.15 0.58
N ALA A 294 -20.77 -11.09 1.44
CA ALA A 294 -19.90 -12.12 1.98
C ALA A 294 -19.33 -13.01 0.87
N TYR A 295 -20.16 -13.47 -0.07
CA TYR A 295 -19.71 -14.32 -1.18
C TYR A 295 -18.60 -13.63 -1.98
N HIS A 296 -18.82 -12.39 -2.42
CA HIS A 296 -17.86 -11.70 -3.27
C HIS A 296 -16.62 -11.24 -2.48
N SER A 297 -16.82 -10.74 -1.26
CA SER A 297 -15.73 -10.26 -0.41
C SER A 297 -14.77 -11.39 -0.03
N LEU A 298 -15.28 -12.58 0.33
CA LEU A 298 -14.44 -13.74 0.64
C LEU A 298 -13.76 -14.31 -0.61
N SER A 299 -14.50 -14.43 -1.71
CA SER A 299 -13.95 -14.97 -2.97
C SER A 299 -12.84 -14.10 -3.57
N ILE A 300 -12.88 -12.78 -3.37
CA ILE A 300 -11.79 -11.86 -3.78
C ILE A 300 -10.47 -12.20 -3.07
N GLU A 301 -10.53 -12.62 -1.81
CA GLU A 301 -9.35 -13.05 -1.03
C GLU A 301 -8.92 -14.49 -1.35
N GLY A 302 -9.71 -15.22 -2.13
CA GLY A 302 -9.40 -16.58 -2.61
C GLY A 302 -10.01 -17.72 -1.79
N TYR A 303 -10.89 -17.42 -0.83
CA TYR A 303 -11.69 -18.43 -0.12
C TYR A 303 -12.71 -19.09 -1.07
N ARG A 304 -12.99 -20.37 -0.89
CA ARG A 304 -13.98 -21.12 -1.67
C ARG A 304 -15.25 -21.31 -0.86
N VAL A 305 -16.15 -20.32 -0.94
CA VAL A 305 -17.41 -20.32 -0.18
C VAL A 305 -18.61 -20.43 -1.13
N SER A 306 -19.62 -21.19 -0.72
CA SER A 306 -20.91 -21.26 -1.42
C SER A 306 -21.93 -20.34 -0.77
N ARG A 307 -22.99 -19.97 -1.51
CA ARG A 307 -24.06 -19.12 -0.97
C ARG A 307 -24.85 -19.87 0.11
N GLU A 308 -25.00 -21.17 -0.05
CA GLU A 308 -25.69 -22.08 0.86
C GLU A 308 -24.97 -22.14 2.21
N LEU A 309 -23.64 -22.23 2.21
CA LEU A 309 -22.84 -22.18 3.45
C LEU A 309 -23.01 -20.84 4.17
N ILE A 310 -22.91 -19.73 3.43
CA ILE A 310 -23.07 -18.39 3.98
C ILE A 310 -24.47 -18.21 4.59
N GLU A 311 -25.49 -18.76 3.95
CA GLU A 311 -26.87 -18.76 4.43
C GLU A 311 -27.05 -19.57 5.71
N ARG A 312 -26.48 -20.78 5.78
CA ARG A 312 -26.49 -21.60 7.01
C ARG A 312 -25.82 -20.89 8.19
N ILE A 313 -24.67 -20.24 7.93
CA ILE A 313 -23.97 -19.44 8.93
C ILE A 313 -24.84 -18.27 9.40
N ARG A 314 -25.51 -17.57 8.47
CA ARG A 314 -26.41 -16.46 8.77
C ARG A 314 -27.60 -16.90 9.63
N SER A 315 -28.20 -18.04 9.32
CA SER A 315 -29.38 -18.56 10.02
C SER A 315 -29.07 -19.26 11.35
N GLY A 316 -27.79 -19.49 11.64
CA GLY A 316 -27.35 -20.27 12.81
C GLY A 316 -27.46 -21.79 12.63
N ALA A 317 -27.77 -22.26 11.43
CA ALA A 317 -27.89 -23.68 11.08
C ALA A 317 -26.56 -24.33 10.65
N TRP A 318 -25.44 -23.70 10.98
CA TRP A 318 -24.10 -24.25 10.74
C TRP A 318 -23.64 -24.99 12.00
N ASP A 319 -23.35 -26.29 11.86
CA ASP A 319 -22.95 -27.19 12.95
C ASP A 319 -21.60 -27.86 12.62
N PRO A 320 -20.48 -27.31 13.11
CA PRO A 320 -19.14 -27.84 12.82
C PRO A 320 -18.87 -29.21 13.45
N ASP A 321 -19.59 -29.59 14.50
CA ASP A 321 -19.34 -30.81 15.26
C ASP A 321 -20.17 -31.98 14.72
N GLY A 322 -21.43 -31.71 14.31
CA GLY A 322 -22.39 -32.71 13.84
C GLY A 322 -22.34 -33.07 12.35
N ASP A 323 -21.89 -32.17 11.47
CA ASP A 323 -21.91 -32.39 10.01
C ASP A 323 -20.49 -32.37 9.41
N SER A 324 -20.07 -33.50 8.83
CA SER A 324 -18.76 -33.62 8.18
C SER A 324 -18.61 -32.73 6.95
N ALA A 325 -19.72 -32.26 6.36
CA ALA A 325 -19.75 -31.26 5.30
C ALA A 325 -19.54 -29.82 5.83
N ASP A 326 -19.95 -29.54 7.08
CA ASP A 326 -19.70 -28.27 7.79
C ASP A 326 -18.32 -28.22 8.45
N ARG A 327 -17.71 -29.39 8.66
CA ARG A 327 -16.34 -29.59 9.15
C ARG A 327 -15.26 -29.10 8.18
N GLN A 328 -15.64 -28.39 7.11
CA GLN A 328 -14.75 -27.85 6.08
C GLN A 328 -13.98 -26.59 6.55
N GLY A 329 -12.93 -26.81 7.32
CA GLY A 329 -11.66 -26.09 7.23
C GLY A 329 -11.67 -24.55 7.23
N ARG A 330 -10.53 -23.99 6.82
CA ARG A 330 -10.22 -22.55 6.84
C ARG A 330 -11.31 -21.65 6.21
N ASP A 331 -12.04 -22.15 5.23
CA ASP A 331 -13.01 -21.36 4.44
C ASP A 331 -14.33 -21.14 5.18
N ALA A 332 -14.86 -22.15 5.90
CA ALA A 332 -16.06 -21.99 6.73
C ALA A 332 -15.81 -21.04 7.92
N LEU A 333 -14.64 -21.15 8.56
CA LEU A 333 -14.23 -20.24 9.63
C LEU A 333 -14.09 -18.79 9.13
N ALA A 334 -13.57 -18.60 7.92
CA ALA A 334 -13.50 -17.28 7.31
C ALA A 334 -14.90 -16.71 7.01
N ALA A 335 -15.84 -17.54 6.56
CA ALA A 335 -17.23 -17.14 6.36
C ALA A 335 -17.92 -16.78 7.69
N LYS A 336 -17.70 -17.57 8.74
CA LYS A 336 -18.22 -17.30 10.09
C LYS A 336 -17.65 -15.99 10.66
N GLY A 337 -16.34 -15.79 10.56
CA GLY A 337 -15.71 -14.56 11.03
C GLY A 337 -16.18 -13.34 10.25
N TYR A 338 -16.41 -13.49 8.94
CA TYR A 338 -16.99 -12.42 8.12
C TYR A 338 -18.40 -12.04 8.58
N PHE A 339 -19.24 -13.02 8.91
CA PHE A 339 -20.58 -12.77 9.47
C PHE A 339 -20.53 -11.99 10.80
N GLU A 340 -19.63 -12.40 11.69
CA GLU A 340 -19.44 -11.74 12.99
C GLU A 340 -18.96 -10.30 12.80
N ALA A 341 -17.94 -10.08 11.96
CA ALA A 341 -17.45 -8.75 11.63
C ALA A 341 -18.53 -7.88 10.97
N PHE A 342 -19.28 -8.43 10.01
CA PHE A 342 -20.39 -7.73 9.35
C PHE A 342 -21.44 -7.24 10.36
N THR A 343 -21.76 -8.05 11.36
CA THR A 343 -22.70 -7.69 12.43
C THR A 343 -22.19 -6.50 13.25
N VAL A 344 -20.90 -6.49 13.60
CA VAL A 344 -20.28 -5.36 14.31
C VAL A 344 -20.26 -4.10 13.43
N VAL A 345 -19.85 -4.23 12.16
CA VAL A 345 -19.82 -3.13 11.18
C VAL A 345 -21.21 -2.54 10.97
N LYS A 346 -22.27 -3.35 10.93
CA LYS A 346 -23.65 -2.86 10.84
C LYS A 346 -24.02 -1.97 12.03
N GLY A 347 -23.51 -2.28 13.23
CA GLY A 347 -23.60 -1.41 14.40
C GLY A 347 -22.89 -0.08 14.20
N SER A 348 -21.66 -0.10 13.70
CA SER A 348 -20.90 1.11 13.34
C SER A 348 -21.62 1.97 12.30
N VAL A 349 -22.17 1.36 11.25
CA VAL A 349 -22.98 2.04 10.23
C VAL A 349 -24.22 2.70 10.84
N ARG A 350 -24.90 2.05 11.79
CA ARG A 350 -26.03 2.66 12.51
C ARG A 350 -25.61 3.94 13.24
N HIS A 351 -24.45 3.96 13.90
CA HIS A 351 -23.96 5.17 14.57
C HIS A 351 -23.71 6.31 13.59
N VAL A 352 -23.10 6.01 12.43
CA VAL A 352 -22.87 7.00 11.36
C VAL A 352 -24.18 7.55 10.79
N LEU A 353 -25.16 6.68 10.51
CA LEU A 353 -26.47 7.10 10.02
C LEU A 353 -27.23 7.97 11.05
N ASN A 354 -26.93 7.80 12.33
CA ASN A 354 -27.47 8.61 13.42
C ASN A 354 -26.64 9.88 13.74
N GLY A 355 -25.72 10.26 12.85
CA GLY A 355 -25.00 11.53 12.91
C GLY A 355 -23.59 11.48 13.51
N ALA A 356 -23.08 10.30 13.91
CA ALA A 356 -21.70 10.18 14.35
C ALA A 356 -20.71 10.36 13.17
N ASN A 357 -19.56 10.99 13.44
CA ASN A 357 -18.51 11.11 12.44
C ASN A 357 -17.93 9.72 12.11
N ALA A 358 -17.78 9.42 10.81
CA ALA A 358 -17.30 8.11 10.36
C ALA A 358 -15.82 7.84 10.73
N GLY A 359 -14.98 8.86 10.84
CA GLY A 359 -13.61 8.73 11.34
C GLY A 359 -13.58 8.29 12.81
N ASP A 360 -14.37 8.93 13.67
CA ASP A 360 -14.47 8.58 15.10
C ASP A 360 -15.03 7.16 15.31
N VAL A 361 -16.06 6.81 14.54
CA VAL A 361 -16.63 5.45 14.57
C VAL A 361 -15.60 4.43 14.11
N PHE A 362 -14.83 4.73 13.07
CA PHE A 362 -13.79 3.83 12.58
C PHE A 362 -12.67 3.65 13.62
N GLU A 363 -12.13 4.73 14.19
CA GLU A 363 -11.13 4.70 15.25
C GLU A 363 -11.54 3.79 16.41
N ARG A 364 -12.77 3.95 16.88
CA ARG A 364 -13.32 3.15 18.00
C ARG A 364 -13.50 1.68 17.62
N ASP A 365 -14.02 1.39 16.44
CA ASP A 365 -14.59 0.07 16.14
C ASP A 365 -13.70 -0.83 15.28
N HIS A 366 -12.71 -0.31 14.54
CA HIS A 366 -11.95 -1.12 13.57
C HIS A 366 -11.19 -2.29 14.23
N GLY A 367 -10.73 -2.13 15.47
CA GLY A 367 -10.12 -3.21 16.24
C GLY A 367 -11.13 -4.32 16.58
N ALA A 368 -12.38 -3.96 16.87
CA ALA A 368 -13.45 -4.94 17.13
C ALA A 368 -13.86 -5.67 15.84
N TRP A 369 -13.90 -4.98 14.70
CA TRP A 369 -14.15 -5.61 13.39
C TRP A 369 -13.08 -6.66 13.08
N TYR A 370 -11.81 -6.33 13.29
CA TYR A 370 -10.70 -7.26 13.06
C TYR A 370 -10.76 -8.48 13.99
N ARG A 371 -11.01 -8.26 15.29
CA ARG A 371 -11.19 -9.37 16.24
C ARG A 371 -12.34 -10.30 15.85
N ALA A 372 -13.50 -9.74 15.48
CA ALA A 372 -14.65 -10.53 15.02
C ALA A 372 -14.34 -11.31 13.73
N LEU A 373 -13.55 -10.73 12.83
CA LEU A 373 -13.19 -11.37 11.56
C LEU A 373 -12.38 -12.67 11.74
N PHE A 374 -11.61 -12.77 12.83
CA PHE A 374 -10.68 -13.87 13.07
C PHE A 374 -10.94 -14.66 14.36
N ALA A 375 -11.88 -14.23 15.21
CA ALA A 375 -12.28 -14.92 16.43
C ALA A 375 -12.59 -16.42 16.20
N PRO A 376 -13.32 -16.82 15.15
CA PRO A 376 -13.55 -18.25 14.87
C PRO A 376 -12.26 -19.05 14.64
N GLY A 377 -11.22 -18.44 14.06
CA GLY A 377 -9.92 -19.06 13.88
C GLY A 377 -9.16 -19.25 15.20
N VAL A 378 -9.35 -18.34 16.17
CA VAL A 378 -8.80 -18.47 17.53
C VAL A 378 -9.55 -19.57 18.30
N SER A 379 -10.87 -19.57 18.25
CA SER A 379 -11.70 -20.61 18.89
C SER A 379 -11.39 -22.01 18.35
N ALA A 380 -11.06 -22.12 17.07
CA ALA A 380 -10.64 -23.37 16.44
C ALA A 380 -9.16 -23.75 16.69
N GLY A 381 -8.40 -22.95 17.44
CA GLY A 381 -6.99 -23.20 17.73
C GLY A 381 -6.04 -23.02 16.54
N ILE A 382 -6.49 -22.41 15.45
CA ILE A 382 -5.69 -22.15 14.24
C ILE A 382 -4.84 -20.89 14.39
N LEU A 383 -5.33 -19.92 15.16
CA LEU A 383 -4.66 -18.65 15.48
C LEU A 383 -4.52 -18.52 17.00
N SER A 384 -3.48 -17.83 17.45
CA SER A 384 -3.37 -17.43 18.84
C SER A 384 -4.18 -16.15 19.10
N ALA A 385 -4.67 -15.95 20.32
CA ALA A 385 -5.32 -14.70 20.69
C ALA A 385 -4.38 -13.49 20.54
N ALA A 386 -3.07 -13.69 20.72
CA ALA A 386 -2.05 -12.65 20.55
C ALA A 386 -1.97 -12.14 19.10
N ASP A 387 -2.30 -12.97 18.11
CA ASP A 387 -2.33 -12.55 16.69
C ASP A 387 -3.41 -11.48 16.41
N LEU A 388 -4.36 -11.31 17.34
CA LEU A 388 -5.44 -10.33 17.26
C LEU A 388 -5.21 -9.07 18.11
N ALA A 389 -4.05 -8.95 18.77
CA ALA A 389 -3.77 -7.89 19.73
C ALA A 389 -3.60 -6.49 19.12
N GLY A 390 -3.41 -6.37 17.80
CA GLY A 390 -3.30 -5.07 17.15
C GLY A 390 -2.75 -5.15 15.74
N TYR A 391 -2.06 -4.08 15.32
CA TYR A 391 -1.39 -4.03 14.02
C TYR A 391 -0.23 -5.02 13.94
N ARG A 392 0.11 -5.39 12.72
CA ARG A 392 1.19 -6.34 12.42
C ARG A 392 2.53 -5.91 13.02
N SER A 393 3.31 -6.89 13.43
CA SER A 393 4.70 -6.76 13.87
C SER A 393 5.72 -7.12 12.79
N GLY A 394 5.27 -7.73 11.68
CA GLY A 394 6.11 -8.15 10.57
C GLY A 394 5.81 -7.38 9.28
N GLN A 395 6.80 -7.34 8.38
CA GLN A 395 6.59 -6.79 7.04
C GLN A 395 5.73 -7.73 6.19
N VAL A 396 4.85 -7.16 5.38
CA VAL A 396 3.91 -7.89 4.52
C VAL A 396 4.02 -7.41 3.08
N TYR A 397 3.63 -8.27 2.15
CA TYR A 397 3.68 -7.99 0.72
C TYR A 397 2.35 -8.36 0.06
N ILE A 398 1.89 -7.51 -0.85
CA ILE A 398 0.61 -7.69 -1.53
C ILE A 398 0.81 -8.54 -2.77
N VAL A 399 -0.01 -9.59 -2.90
CA VAL A 399 0.11 -10.54 -4.00
C VAL A 399 -0.04 -9.85 -5.35
N ARG A 400 0.96 -10.01 -6.23
CA ARG A 400 1.03 -9.42 -7.59
C ARG A 400 1.04 -7.89 -7.64
N SER A 401 1.39 -7.21 -6.54
CA SER A 401 1.55 -5.76 -6.52
C SER A 401 3.01 -5.38 -6.37
N ARG A 402 3.43 -4.30 -7.05
CA ARG A 402 4.76 -3.71 -6.82
C ARG A 402 4.78 -2.79 -5.60
N HIS A 403 3.62 -2.46 -5.06
CA HIS A 403 3.51 -1.69 -3.82
C HIS A 403 4.08 -2.53 -2.66
N VAL A 404 4.96 -1.89 -1.90
CA VAL A 404 5.47 -2.44 -0.63
C VAL A 404 4.82 -1.61 0.48
N PRO A 405 3.92 -2.20 1.28
CA PRO A 405 3.33 -1.53 2.42
C PRO A 405 4.38 -0.92 3.35
N PRO A 406 4.05 0.18 4.07
CA PRO A 406 4.95 0.79 5.05
C PRO A 406 5.53 -0.23 6.03
N LYS A 407 6.70 0.02 6.61
CA LYS A 407 7.21 -0.88 7.66
C LYS A 407 6.27 -0.89 8.89
N PRO A 408 6.26 -1.95 9.72
CA PRO A 408 5.39 -2.04 10.90
C PRO A 408 5.44 -0.82 11.83
N GLU A 409 6.61 -0.21 11.97
CA GLU A 409 6.80 1.00 12.80
C GLU A 409 6.03 2.17 12.22
N ALA A 410 6.06 2.35 10.89
CA ALA A 410 5.34 3.40 10.19
C ALA A 410 3.81 3.21 10.19
N VAL A 411 3.31 1.98 10.41
CA VAL A 411 1.87 1.73 10.59
C VAL A 411 1.34 2.47 11.82
N ARG A 412 2.16 2.61 12.88
CA ARG A 412 1.79 3.30 14.11
C ARG A 412 1.59 4.79 13.92
N ASP A 413 2.27 5.38 12.95
CA ASP A 413 2.09 6.79 12.59
C ASP A 413 0.96 6.99 11.57
N THR A 414 0.84 6.08 10.61
CA THR A 414 -0.08 6.24 9.48
C THR A 414 -1.54 5.88 9.80
N MET A 415 -1.80 4.97 10.74
CA MET A 415 -3.19 4.68 11.13
C MET A 415 -3.88 5.85 11.83
N PRO A 416 -3.26 6.54 12.82
CA PRO A 416 -3.81 7.76 13.38
C PRO A 416 -4.02 8.87 12.35
N GLU A 417 -3.05 9.10 11.46
CA GLU A 417 -3.22 10.10 10.39
C GLU A 417 -4.38 9.75 9.45
N LEU A 418 -4.58 8.47 9.12
CA LEU A 418 -5.75 8.05 8.32
C LEU A 418 -7.06 8.38 9.04
N ILE A 419 -7.11 8.19 10.36
CA ILE A 419 -8.29 8.54 11.18
C ILE A 419 -8.55 10.05 11.13
N GLU A 420 -7.52 10.88 11.29
CA GLU A 420 -7.64 12.34 11.17
C GLU A 420 -8.15 12.77 9.80
N LEU A 421 -7.61 12.18 8.72
CA LEU A 421 -8.06 12.45 7.34
C LEU A 421 -9.53 12.05 7.14
N LEU A 422 -9.96 10.90 7.67
CA LEU A 422 -11.36 10.45 7.62
C LEU A 422 -12.30 11.38 8.40
N ARG A 423 -11.85 11.86 9.56
CA ARG A 423 -12.60 12.76 10.43
C ARG A 423 -12.79 14.13 9.79
N ALA A 424 -11.73 14.66 9.20
CA ALA A 424 -11.69 15.99 8.59
C ALA A 424 -12.33 16.07 7.20
N GLU A 425 -12.37 14.97 6.44
CA GLU A 425 -12.91 15.00 5.07
C GLU A 425 -14.42 15.27 5.09
N PRO A 426 -14.93 16.34 4.44
CA PRO A 426 -16.37 16.62 4.40
C PRO A 426 -17.14 15.75 3.40
N ASP A 427 -16.54 15.35 2.28
CA ASP A 427 -17.23 14.61 1.22
C ASP A 427 -17.25 13.10 1.50
N ALA A 428 -18.46 12.53 1.61
CA ALA A 428 -18.63 11.11 1.90
C ALA A 428 -18.12 10.17 0.80
N GLY A 429 -18.13 10.61 -0.47
CA GLY A 429 -17.57 9.86 -1.59
C GLY A 429 -16.05 9.81 -1.51
N VAL A 430 -15.41 10.96 -1.25
CA VAL A 430 -13.96 11.03 -0.97
C VAL A 430 -13.60 10.15 0.22
N ARG A 431 -14.34 10.27 1.33
CA ARG A 431 -14.15 9.46 2.53
C ARG A 431 -14.23 7.96 2.23
N ALA A 432 -15.19 7.52 1.43
CA ALA A 432 -15.34 6.12 1.05
C ALA A 432 -14.18 5.61 0.16
N VAL A 433 -13.84 6.36 -0.89
CA VAL A 433 -12.82 5.94 -1.87
C VAL A 433 -11.42 6.01 -1.26
N LEU A 434 -11.03 7.16 -0.70
CA LEU A 434 -9.69 7.35 -0.15
C LEU A 434 -9.52 6.62 1.18
N GLY A 435 -10.56 6.54 2.00
CA GLY A 435 -10.54 5.75 3.23
C GLY A 435 -10.24 4.27 2.95
N HIS A 436 -10.97 3.68 2.00
CA HIS A 436 -10.66 2.33 1.53
C HIS A 436 -9.23 2.22 1.02
N PHE A 437 -8.85 3.07 0.05
CA PHE A 437 -7.56 2.99 -0.62
C PHE A 437 -6.40 3.13 0.36
N MET A 438 -6.40 4.15 1.21
CA MET A 438 -5.32 4.40 2.17
C MET A 438 -5.23 3.29 3.22
N PHE A 439 -6.35 2.75 3.69
CA PHE A 439 -6.33 1.62 4.62
C PHE A 439 -5.64 0.39 4.00
N VAL A 440 -5.98 0.03 2.76
CA VAL A 440 -5.35 -1.13 2.09
C VAL A 440 -3.91 -0.83 1.66
N TYR A 441 -3.56 0.44 1.44
CA TYR A 441 -2.21 0.93 1.17
C TYR A 441 -1.29 0.77 2.38
N ILE A 442 -1.77 1.17 3.58
CA ILE A 442 -1.06 0.99 4.87
C ILE A 442 -0.92 -0.50 5.19
N HIS A 443 -1.97 -1.28 4.91
CA HIS A 443 -2.04 -2.71 5.15
C HIS A 443 -1.73 -3.07 6.63
N PRO A 444 -2.51 -2.53 7.60
CA PRO A 444 -2.11 -2.52 9.00
C PRO A 444 -2.12 -3.89 9.71
N TYR A 445 -2.80 -4.90 9.16
CA TYR A 445 -2.94 -6.22 9.77
C TYR A 445 -2.18 -7.31 9.00
N MET A 446 -1.96 -8.47 9.63
CA MET A 446 -1.31 -9.63 8.99
C MET A 446 -2.16 -10.25 7.88
N ASP A 447 -3.49 -10.22 8.03
CA ASP A 447 -4.47 -10.65 7.03
C ASP A 447 -5.77 -9.83 7.21
N GLY A 448 -6.72 -9.94 6.28
CA GLY A 448 -8.05 -9.34 6.40
C GLY A 448 -8.13 -7.89 5.92
N ASN A 449 -7.02 -7.27 5.51
CA ASN A 449 -6.98 -5.85 5.10
C ASN A 449 -7.94 -5.53 3.95
N GLY A 450 -8.10 -6.42 2.97
CA GLY A 450 -9.05 -6.23 1.88
C GLY A 450 -10.51 -6.22 2.35
N ARG A 451 -10.87 -7.13 3.26
CA ARG A 451 -12.23 -7.24 3.84
C ARG A 451 -12.54 -6.02 4.72
N MET A 452 -11.61 -5.67 5.60
CA MET A 452 -11.67 -4.47 6.43
C MET A 452 -11.76 -3.18 5.61
N GLY A 453 -11.00 -3.07 4.51
CA GLY A 453 -11.05 -1.94 3.59
C GLY A 453 -12.43 -1.78 2.93
N ARG A 454 -13.08 -2.88 2.54
CA ARG A 454 -14.45 -2.87 2.00
C ARG A 454 -15.51 -2.53 3.06
N PHE A 455 -15.28 -2.88 4.32
CA PHE A 455 -16.13 -2.40 5.42
C PHE A 455 -15.96 -0.90 5.66
N LEU A 456 -14.72 -0.38 5.67
CA LEU A 456 -14.45 1.06 5.79
C LEU A 456 -15.04 1.84 4.60
N MET A 457 -14.93 1.31 3.38
CA MET A 457 -15.61 1.87 2.22
C MET A 457 -17.10 2.04 2.47
N ASN A 458 -17.78 0.99 2.94
CA ASN A 458 -19.22 1.02 3.18
C ASN A 458 -19.61 1.91 4.38
N LEU A 459 -18.75 2.03 5.40
CA LEU A 459 -18.91 3.02 6.47
C LEU A 459 -18.87 4.45 5.89
N GLY A 460 -17.89 4.74 5.03
CA GLY A 460 -17.80 6.01 4.30
C GLY A 460 -19.01 6.25 3.40
N LEU A 461 -19.49 5.25 2.67
CA LEU A 461 -20.70 5.36 1.85
C LEU A 461 -21.95 5.66 2.69
N ALA A 462 -22.11 5.01 3.84
CA ALA A 462 -23.24 5.26 4.74
C ALA A 462 -23.27 6.72 5.23
N SER A 463 -22.10 7.33 5.46
CA SER A 463 -21.99 8.74 5.89
C SER A 463 -22.46 9.78 4.86
N GLY A 464 -22.74 9.36 3.61
CA GLY A 464 -23.37 10.18 2.58
C GLY A 464 -24.74 9.67 2.14
N GLY A 465 -25.24 8.60 2.78
CA GLY A 465 -26.47 7.92 2.39
C GLY A 465 -26.40 7.16 1.07
N TYR A 466 -25.19 6.82 0.60
CA TYR A 466 -25.03 5.90 -0.52
C TYR A 466 -25.48 4.49 -0.10
N PRO A 467 -25.99 3.66 -1.02
CA PRO A 467 -26.31 2.28 -0.71
C PRO A 467 -25.05 1.47 -0.40
N TRP A 468 -25.18 0.46 0.47
CA TRP A 468 -24.14 -0.55 0.65
C TRP A 468 -23.77 -1.16 -0.70
N THR A 469 -22.48 -1.14 -1.02
CA THR A 469 -21.97 -1.47 -2.34
C THR A 469 -21.01 -2.64 -2.26
N VAL A 470 -21.27 -3.66 -3.07
CA VAL A 470 -20.48 -4.89 -3.17
C VAL A 470 -19.54 -4.79 -4.37
N VAL A 471 -18.27 -5.13 -4.16
CA VAL A 471 -17.28 -5.32 -5.24
C VAL A 471 -17.41 -6.76 -5.77
N PRO A 472 -17.85 -6.98 -7.02
CA PRO A 472 -18.03 -8.34 -7.53
C PRO A 472 -16.69 -9.04 -7.78
N VAL A 473 -16.61 -10.33 -7.47
CA VAL A 473 -15.39 -11.15 -7.65
C VAL A 473 -15.00 -11.27 -9.13
N GLU A 474 -15.98 -11.23 -10.02
CA GLU A 474 -15.80 -11.24 -11.48
C GLU A 474 -15.02 -9.99 -11.94
N ARG A 475 -15.13 -8.89 -11.19
CA ARG A 475 -14.41 -7.63 -11.44
C ARG A 475 -13.12 -7.50 -10.64
N ARG A 476 -12.66 -8.56 -9.95
CA ARG A 476 -11.43 -8.58 -9.13
C ARG A 476 -10.22 -8.05 -9.87
N HIS A 477 -10.03 -8.43 -11.14
CA HIS A 477 -8.88 -7.96 -11.92
C HIS A 477 -8.88 -6.43 -12.07
N ASN A 478 -10.04 -5.84 -12.43
CA ASN A 478 -10.18 -4.40 -12.61
C ASN A 478 -10.01 -3.65 -11.28
N TYR A 479 -10.58 -4.18 -10.20
CA TYR A 479 -10.42 -3.65 -8.85
C TYR A 479 -8.95 -3.60 -8.41
N LEU A 480 -8.21 -4.71 -8.56
CA LEU A 480 -6.78 -4.76 -8.19
C LEU A 480 -5.91 -3.90 -9.11
N LYS A 481 -6.21 -3.86 -10.41
CA LYS A 481 -5.51 -2.98 -11.37
C LYS A 481 -5.68 -1.51 -11.01
N ALA A 482 -6.87 -1.10 -10.58
CA ALA A 482 -7.15 0.26 -10.14
C ALA A 482 -6.42 0.61 -8.83
N LEU A 483 -6.34 -0.34 -7.88
CA LEU A 483 -5.53 -0.17 -6.66
C LEU A 483 -4.02 -0.10 -6.95
N GLU A 484 -3.50 -0.86 -7.90
CA GLU A 484 -2.08 -0.79 -8.33
C GLU A 484 -1.76 0.57 -8.97
N ALA A 485 -2.67 1.11 -9.80
CA ALA A 485 -2.54 2.44 -10.39
C ALA A 485 -2.45 3.53 -9.31
N ALA A 486 -3.29 3.44 -8.27
CA ALA A 486 -3.27 4.38 -7.15
C ALA A 486 -2.02 4.20 -6.27
N SER A 487 -1.66 2.96 -5.93
CA SER A 487 -0.56 2.67 -4.99
C SER A 487 0.83 2.97 -5.57
N VAL A 488 1.02 2.69 -6.86
CA VAL A 488 2.33 2.83 -7.53
C VAL A 488 2.41 4.03 -8.45
N GLY A 489 1.31 4.38 -9.12
CA GLY A 489 1.25 5.50 -10.05
C GLY A 489 0.67 6.80 -9.46
N GLN A 490 0.23 6.77 -8.19
CA GLN A 490 -0.49 7.89 -7.54
C GLN A 490 -1.75 8.36 -8.29
N ASP A 491 -2.33 7.49 -9.12
CA ASP A 491 -3.54 7.78 -9.88
C ASP A 491 -4.73 7.03 -9.29
N VAL A 492 -5.53 7.73 -8.49
CA VAL A 492 -6.74 7.18 -7.87
C VAL A 492 -7.95 7.18 -8.81
N ARG A 493 -7.89 7.90 -9.94
CA ARG A 493 -9.07 8.11 -10.81
C ARG A 493 -9.68 6.78 -11.27
N PRO A 494 -8.91 5.78 -11.76
CA PRO A 494 -9.48 4.47 -12.13
C PRO A 494 -10.21 3.78 -10.98
N PHE A 495 -9.74 3.96 -9.75
CA PHE A 495 -10.35 3.35 -8.57
C PHE A 495 -11.65 4.05 -8.18
N SER A 496 -11.65 5.39 -8.21
CA SER A 496 -12.84 6.21 -7.99
C SER A 496 -13.93 5.92 -9.02
N GLU A 497 -13.59 5.87 -10.32
CA GLU A 497 -14.52 5.54 -11.39
C GLU A 497 -15.08 4.12 -11.25
N PHE A 498 -14.22 3.15 -10.89
CA PHE A 498 -14.62 1.78 -10.66
C PHE A 498 -15.69 1.66 -9.56
N LEU A 499 -15.45 2.29 -8.40
CA LEU A 499 -16.39 2.28 -7.28
C LEU A 499 -17.63 3.13 -7.57
N GLY A 500 -17.45 4.28 -8.20
CA GLY A 500 -18.54 5.18 -8.58
C GLY A 500 -19.52 4.52 -9.57
N GLY A 501 -19.01 3.69 -10.48
CA GLY A 501 -19.84 2.84 -11.35
C GLY A 501 -20.70 1.85 -10.56
N LEU A 502 -20.09 1.13 -9.61
CA LEU A 502 -20.81 0.18 -8.75
C LEU A 502 -21.90 0.87 -7.91
N VAL A 503 -21.59 2.04 -7.34
CA VAL A 503 -22.55 2.85 -6.56
C VAL A 503 -23.72 3.30 -7.43
N LYS A 504 -23.46 3.80 -8.64
CA LYS A 504 -24.51 4.22 -9.59
C LYS A 504 -25.42 3.05 -9.95
N ASP A 505 -24.87 1.86 -10.16
CA ASP A 505 -25.67 0.67 -10.48
C ASP A 505 -26.54 0.24 -9.30
N ARG A 506 -26.03 0.31 -8.07
CA ARG A 506 -26.81 0.04 -6.84
C ARG A 506 -27.92 1.05 -6.63
N GLN A 507 -27.66 2.34 -6.84
CA GLN A 507 -28.68 3.40 -6.75
C GLN A 507 -29.81 3.18 -7.77
N LYS A 508 -29.48 2.79 -9.01
CA LYS A 508 -30.48 2.45 -10.04
C LYS A 508 -31.31 1.23 -9.64
N ALA A 509 -30.69 0.19 -9.07
CA ALA A 509 -31.40 -1.00 -8.61
C ALA A 509 -32.38 -0.69 -7.48
N ALA A 510 -31.94 0.11 -6.49
CA ALA A 510 -32.79 0.58 -5.39
C ALA A 510 -33.97 1.42 -5.88
N GLY A 511 -33.73 2.36 -6.80
CA GLY A 511 -34.77 3.19 -7.40
C GLY A 511 -35.81 2.40 -8.20
N LYS A 512 -35.40 1.34 -8.91
CA LYS A 512 -36.34 0.41 -9.58
C LYS A 512 -37.21 -0.35 -8.59
N LYS A 513 -36.62 -0.91 -7.51
CA LYS A 513 -37.36 -1.63 -6.46
C LYS A 513 -38.41 -0.74 -5.80
N ALA A 514 -38.06 0.51 -5.46
CA ALA A 514 -38.98 1.50 -4.89
C ALA A 514 -40.16 1.84 -5.84
N ARG A 515 -39.89 2.06 -7.13
CA ARG A 515 -40.95 2.32 -8.14
C ARG A 515 -41.90 1.14 -8.33
N THR A 516 -41.39 -0.09 -8.30
CA THR A 516 -42.22 -1.30 -8.41
C THR A 516 -43.13 -1.48 -7.20
N ILE A 517 -42.63 -1.19 -5.99
CA ILE A 517 -43.44 -1.22 -4.76
C ILE A 517 -44.52 -0.13 -4.79
N ALA A 518 -44.17 1.10 -5.20
CA ALA A 518 -45.13 2.20 -5.31
C ALA A 518 -46.25 1.92 -6.33
N LYS A 519 -45.95 1.24 -7.44
CA LYS A 519 -46.96 0.81 -8.44
C LYS A 519 -47.88 -0.32 -7.95
N ARG A 520 -47.45 -1.11 -6.95
CA ARG A 520 -48.22 -2.22 -6.37
C ARG A 520 -48.98 -1.82 -5.10
N ALA A 521 -48.74 -0.63 -4.55
CA ALA A 521 -49.55 -0.10 -3.46
C ALA A 521 -50.99 0.15 -3.96
N PRO A 522 -52.02 -0.39 -3.30
CA PRO A 522 -53.40 -0.18 -3.74
C PRO A 522 -53.69 1.32 -3.76
N ARG A 523 -54.24 1.81 -4.89
CA ARG A 523 -54.79 3.16 -4.95
C ARG A 523 -55.84 3.24 -3.85
N ARG A 524 -55.59 4.04 -2.81
CA ARG A 524 -56.66 4.43 -1.89
C ARG A 524 -57.73 5.12 -2.73
N THR A 525 -58.81 4.41 -3.00
CA THR A 525 -60.06 4.97 -3.50
C THR A 525 -60.56 5.91 -2.42
N ALA A 526 -60.60 7.20 -2.74
CA ALA A 526 -61.34 8.19 -1.98
C ALA A 526 -62.84 7.97 -2.19
#